data_AF-A0A6B9TDY3-F1
#
_entry.id   AF-A0A6B9TDY3-F1
#
_cell.length_a   1.000
_cell.length_b   1.000
_cell.length_c   1.000
_cell.angle_alpha   90.00
_cell.angle_beta   90.00
_cell.angle_gamma   90.00
#
_symmetry.space_group_name_H-M   'P 1'
#
loop_
_entity.id
_entity.type
_entity.pdbx_description
1 polymer ?
#
loop_
_entity_poly.entity_id
_entity_poly.type
_entity_poly.pdbx_seq_one_letter_code
_entity_poly.pdbx_strand_id
1 'polypeptide(L)'
;MKPRTHIVAGALLFIIINTLIPASGLITGALLAGASAVTPDIMDFLTGRHRGIGHSLLILPPLLLFAVKSPAYGIPLLAGITSHIIMDLFTVYGCPLLYPLKDTPYHCLRRKNRIRTGTAGEWALLSFLIVMVLAFSLLSAGALDGTLREVRVEKENLTDVKINLMLEARRDVNITVIRENCSERIIVDYADR
;
A
#
# COMPACT_ATOMS: atom_id res chain seq x y z
N MET A 1 17.39 13.77 -4.81
CA MET A 1 17.08 13.60 -6.27
C MET A 1 16.35 14.85 -6.76
N LYS A 2 15.79 14.90 -7.99
CA LYS A 2 14.91 16.04 -8.34
C LYS A 2 13.60 15.95 -7.54
N PRO A 3 12.96 17.09 -7.17
CA PRO A 3 11.70 17.08 -6.41
C PRO A 3 10.60 16.22 -7.04
N ARG A 4 10.45 16.27 -8.37
CA ARG A 4 9.50 15.42 -9.10
C ARG A 4 9.68 13.92 -8.83
N THR A 5 10.92 13.47 -8.68
CA THR A 5 11.21 12.06 -8.42
C THR A 5 10.80 11.66 -7.02
N HIS A 6 11.00 12.55 -6.04
CA HIS A 6 10.52 12.34 -4.66
C HIS A 6 9.00 12.33 -4.58
N ILE A 7 8.31 13.27 -5.25
CA ILE A 7 6.84 13.32 -5.29
C ILE A 7 6.27 12.00 -5.82
N VAL A 8 6.76 11.53 -6.97
CA VAL A 8 6.25 10.30 -7.59
C VAL A 8 6.62 9.09 -6.74
N ALA A 9 7.84 9.01 -6.21
CA ALA A 9 8.24 7.89 -5.34
C ALA A 9 7.44 7.85 -4.03
N GLY A 10 7.10 9.00 -3.45
CA GLY A 10 6.25 9.10 -2.26
C GLY A 10 4.84 8.60 -2.54
N ALA A 11 4.23 9.05 -3.65
CA ALA A 11 2.92 8.59 -4.08
C ALA A 11 2.89 7.08 -4.35
N LEU A 12 3.87 6.55 -5.10
CA LEU A 12 3.97 5.11 -5.40
C LEU A 12 4.17 4.28 -4.14
N LEU A 13 5.03 4.71 -3.21
CA LEU A 13 5.24 4.00 -1.95
C LEU A 13 3.96 3.98 -1.10
N PHE A 14 3.23 5.10 -1.04
CA PHE A 14 1.94 5.14 -0.37
C PHE A 14 0.94 4.16 -0.99
N ILE A 15 0.85 4.08 -2.33
CA ILE A 15 -0.05 3.14 -3.00
C ILE A 15 0.29 1.70 -2.58
N ILE A 16 1.57 1.32 -2.57
CA ILE A 16 2.00 -0.01 -2.09
C ILE A 16 1.51 -0.23 -0.65
N ILE A 17 1.78 0.71 0.27
CA ILE A 17 1.37 0.58 1.67
C ILE A 17 -0.17 0.47 1.78
N ASN A 18 -0.92 1.25 1.02
CA ASN A 18 -2.38 1.27 1.06
C ASN A 18 -3.03 0.01 0.48
N THR A 19 -2.32 -0.76 -0.36
CA THR A 19 -2.78 -2.11 -0.76
C THR A 19 -2.67 -3.13 0.38
N LEU A 20 -1.71 -2.95 1.29
CA LEU A 20 -1.49 -3.84 2.43
C LEU A 20 -2.33 -3.42 3.64
N ILE A 21 -2.42 -2.11 3.89
CA ILE A 21 -3.10 -1.51 5.04
C ILE A 21 -3.94 -0.35 4.51
N PRO A 22 -5.19 -0.59 4.10
CA PRO A 22 -6.07 0.45 3.60
C PRO A 22 -6.38 1.45 4.73
N ALA A 23 -5.77 2.63 4.66
CA ALA A 23 -5.87 3.63 5.73
C ALA A 23 -6.51 4.93 5.26
N SER A 24 -6.42 5.24 3.96
CA SER A 24 -6.93 6.49 3.40
C SER A 24 -7.44 6.28 1.98
N GLY A 25 -8.27 7.21 1.50
CA GLY A 25 -8.68 7.23 0.09
C GLY A 25 -7.45 7.37 -0.81
N LEU A 26 -7.36 6.55 -1.85
CA LEU A 26 -6.16 6.41 -2.69
C LEU A 26 -5.64 7.74 -3.24
N ILE A 27 -6.54 8.58 -3.76
CA ILE A 27 -6.19 9.88 -4.36
C ILE A 27 -5.65 10.83 -3.29
N THR A 28 -6.41 11.04 -2.21
CA THR A 28 -6.04 11.95 -1.12
C THR A 28 -4.73 11.54 -0.46
N GLY A 29 -4.56 10.23 -0.20
CA GLY A 29 -3.33 9.71 0.37
C GLY A 29 -2.14 9.85 -0.56
N ALA A 30 -2.29 9.58 -1.87
CA ALA A 30 -1.20 9.75 -2.83
C ALA A 30 -0.77 11.23 -2.96
N LEU A 31 -1.72 12.17 -2.94
CA LEU A 31 -1.42 13.60 -2.94
C LEU A 31 -0.68 14.04 -1.67
N LEU A 32 -1.13 13.59 -0.49
CA LEU A 32 -0.46 13.86 0.79
C LEU A 32 0.94 13.26 0.84
N ALA A 33 1.12 12.03 0.36
CA ALA A 33 2.42 11.38 0.28
C ALA A 33 3.36 12.10 -0.69
N GLY A 34 2.87 12.53 -1.85
CA GLY A 34 3.64 13.32 -2.79
C GLY A 34 4.07 14.68 -2.22
N ALA A 35 3.16 15.39 -1.54
CA ALA A 35 3.45 16.68 -0.91
C ALA A 35 4.45 16.55 0.26
N SER A 36 4.27 15.54 1.11
CA SER A 36 5.19 15.30 2.23
C SER A 36 6.59 14.86 1.78
N ALA A 37 6.69 14.19 0.62
CA ALA A 37 7.98 13.78 0.07
C ALA A 37 8.91 14.94 -0.30
N VAL A 38 8.42 16.18 -0.45
CA VAL A 38 9.28 17.36 -0.68
C VAL A 38 9.44 18.23 0.56
N THR A 39 8.75 17.89 1.65
CA THR A 39 8.80 18.65 2.90
C THR A 39 10.22 18.75 3.49
N PRO A 40 11.08 17.71 3.46
CA PRO A 40 12.46 17.82 3.90
C PRO A 40 13.24 18.94 3.19
N ASP A 41 13.12 19.03 1.87
CA ASP A 41 13.81 20.06 1.07
C ASP A 41 13.23 21.47 1.34
N ILE A 42 11.92 21.57 1.60
CA ILE A 42 11.30 22.84 2.03
C ILE A 42 11.80 23.25 3.41
N MET A 43 11.94 22.30 4.35
CA MET A 43 12.50 22.57 5.68
C MET A 43 13.95 23.05 5.59
N ASP A 44 14.75 22.46 4.70
CA ASP A 44 16.11 22.93 4.43
C ASP A 44 16.13 24.37 3.93
N PHE A 45 15.25 24.69 2.97
CA PHE A 45 15.10 26.05 2.45
C PHE A 45 14.71 27.06 3.55
N LEU A 46 13.77 26.70 4.42
CA LEU A 46 13.28 27.57 5.49
C LEU A 46 14.31 27.74 6.62
N THR A 47 15.05 26.70 6.95
CA THR A 47 16.06 26.74 8.01
C THR A 47 17.41 27.29 7.53
N GLY A 48 17.58 27.47 6.22
CA GLY A 48 18.85 27.87 5.59
C GLY A 48 19.95 26.81 5.71
N ARG A 49 19.63 25.62 6.22
CA ARG A 49 20.58 24.51 6.39
C ARG A 49 20.22 23.42 5.40
N HIS A 50 21.16 23.13 4.50
CA HIS A 50 21.02 22.00 3.60
C HIS A 50 21.24 20.69 4.37
N ARG A 51 20.27 19.77 4.28
CA ARG A 51 20.16 18.48 4.97
C ARG A 51 20.13 18.56 6.48
N GLY A 52 19.15 19.30 6.98
CA GLY A 52 18.87 19.41 8.40
C GLY A 52 18.05 18.25 8.95
N ILE A 53 17.19 18.56 9.92
CA ILE A 53 16.34 17.57 10.61
C ILE A 53 15.37 16.85 9.65
N GLY A 54 15.00 17.47 8.52
CA GLY A 54 14.12 16.87 7.52
C GLY A 54 14.66 15.57 6.91
N HIS A 55 15.98 15.41 6.89
CA HIS A 55 16.69 14.25 6.32
C HIS A 55 17.21 13.31 7.41
N SER A 56 16.77 13.49 8.66
CA SER A 56 17.11 12.64 9.79
C SER A 56 16.02 11.63 10.08
N LEU A 57 16.38 10.47 10.64
CA LEU A 57 15.40 9.53 11.18
C LEU A 57 14.61 10.12 12.36
N LEU A 58 15.10 11.19 12.99
CA LEU A 58 14.43 11.87 14.10
C LEU A 58 13.08 12.51 13.71
N ILE A 59 12.83 12.73 12.42
CA ILE A 59 11.51 13.21 11.96
C ILE A 59 10.45 12.09 12.00
N LEU A 60 10.86 10.82 12.02
CA LEU A 60 9.94 9.68 11.93
C LEU A 60 9.15 9.42 13.21
N PRO A 61 9.71 9.44 14.44
CA PRO A 61 8.95 9.20 15.67
C PRO A 61 7.69 10.07 15.86
N PRO A 62 7.73 11.42 15.69
CA PRO A 62 6.51 12.22 15.82
C PRO A 62 5.50 11.90 14.71
N LEU A 63 5.95 11.59 13.49
CA LEU A 63 5.08 11.16 12.39
C LEU A 63 4.46 9.79 12.64
N LEU A 64 5.20 8.85 13.21
CA LEU A 64 4.70 7.53 13.61
C LEU A 64 3.60 7.68 14.66
N LEU A 65 3.83 8.51 15.69
CA LEU A 65 2.81 8.79 16.69
C LEU A 65 1.56 9.43 16.07
N PHE A 66 1.74 10.35 15.12
CA PHE A 66 0.63 10.95 14.37
C PHE A 66 -0.11 9.91 13.51
N ALA A 67 0.61 9.01 12.84
CA ALA A 67 0.05 7.92 12.04
C ALA A 67 -0.78 6.95 12.89
N VAL A 68 -0.38 6.66 14.12
CA VAL A 68 -1.17 5.83 15.04
C VAL A 68 -2.47 6.55 15.45
N LYS A 69 -2.43 7.86 15.71
CA LYS A 69 -3.61 8.63 16.13
C LYS A 69 -4.56 8.95 14.97
N SER A 70 -4.04 9.14 13.77
CA SER A 70 -4.80 9.52 12.59
C SER A 70 -4.26 8.80 11.36
N PRO A 71 -4.52 7.48 11.22
CA PRO A 71 -3.95 6.66 10.15
C PRO A 71 -4.23 7.22 8.75
N ALA A 72 -5.43 7.79 8.55
CA ALA A 72 -5.86 8.35 7.28
C ALA A 72 -4.98 9.50 6.76
N TYR A 73 -4.28 10.21 7.65
CA TYR A 73 -3.41 11.32 7.27
C TYR A 73 -1.93 11.00 7.55
N GLY A 74 -1.64 10.36 8.69
CA GLY A 74 -0.27 10.12 9.09
C GLY A 74 0.43 9.03 8.29
N ILE A 75 -0.27 7.98 7.82
CA ILE A 75 0.37 6.96 6.96
C ILE A 75 0.82 7.57 5.62
N PRO A 76 0.00 8.34 4.89
CA PRO A 76 0.45 9.09 3.72
C PRO A 76 1.68 9.97 3.97
N LEU A 77 1.67 10.77 5.04
CA LEU A 77 2.79 11.68 5.37
C LEU A 77 4.07 10.91 5.68
N LEU A 78 3.94 9.84 6.46
CA LEU A 78 5.05 8.96 6.81
C LEU A 78 5.62 8.29 5.56
N ALA A 79 4.77 7.81 4.65
CA ALA A 79 5.19 7.21 3.38
C ALA A 79 5.97 8.21 2.53
N GLY A 80 5.50 9.45 2.39
CA GLY A 80 6.20 10.47 1.62
C GLY A 80 7.59 10.80 2.16
N ILE A 81 7.69 11.11 3.46
CA ILE A 81 8.96 11.47 4.10
C ILE A 81 9.93 10.27 4.14
N THR A 82 9.41 9.07 4.39
CA THR A 82 10.23 7.85 4.35
C THR A 82 10.75 7.60 2.94
N SER A 83 9.92 7.79 1.91
CA SER A 83 10.36 7.70 0.51
C SER A 83 11.47 8.70 0.21
N HIS A 84 11.35 9.95 0.68
CA HIS A 84 12.41 10.96 0.52
C HIS A 84 13.75 10.50 1.08
N ILE A 85 13.77 10.06 2.35
CA ILE A 85 14.97 9.58 3.03
C ILE A 85 15.57 8.37 2.31
N ILE A 86 14.73 7.37 1.97
CA ILE A 86 15.17 6.16 1.26
C ILE A 86 15.82 6.54 -0.07
N MET A 87 15.13 7.36 -0.88
CA MET A 87 15.62 7.76 -2.20
C MET A 87 16.97 8.46 -2.10
N ASP A 88 17.17 9.34 -1.13
CA ASP A 88 18.45 10.03 -0.93
C ASP A 88 19.58 9.08 -0.49
N LEU A 89 19.30 8.01 0.25
CA LEU A 89 20.30 6.99 0.60
C LEU A 89 20.88 6.25 -0.62
N PHE A 90 20.13 6.14 -1.72
CA PHE A 90 20.62 5.55 -2.96
C PHE A 90 21.48 6.51 -3.80
N THR A 91 21.47 7.81 -3.48
CA THR A 91 22.19 8.81 -4.27
C THR A 91 23.69 8.89 -3.93
N VAL A 92 24.45 9.54 -4.81
CA VAL A 92 25.86 9.89 -4.56
C VAL A 92 26.03 10.69 -3.28
N TYR A 93 25.04 11.52 -2.96
CA TYR A 93 25.08 12.45 -1.87
C TYR A 93 24.72 11.85 -0.51
N GLY A 94 23.86 10.81 -0.50
CA GLY A 94 23.43 10.16 0.73
C GLY A 94 22.55 11.04 1.61
N CYS A 95 22.28 10.54 2.81
CA CYS A 95 21.34 11.15 3.76
C CYS A 95 21.92 11.11 5.20
N PRO A 96 21.98 12.22 5.95
CA PRO A 96 22.52 12.26 7.32
C PRO A 96 21.51 11.74 8.35
N LEU A 97 21.32 10.43 8.38
CA LEU A 97 20.27 9.75 9.16
C LEU A 97 20.28 10.05 10.68
N LEU A 98 21.44 10.38 11.24
CA LEU A 98 21.61 10.62 12.68
C LEU A 98 21.72 12.11 13.02
N TYR A 99 21.46 13.03 12.09
CA TYR A 99 21.44 14.45 12.39
C TYR A 99 20.43 14.77 13.51
N PRO A 100 20.73 15.63 14.51
CA PRO A 100 21.93 16.45 14.67
C PRO A 100 23.06 15.78 15.48
N LEU A 101 22.92 14.52 15.88
CA LEU A 101 23.97 13.79 16.61
C LEU A 101 25.19 13.52 15.72
N LYS A 102 24.97 13.29 14.42
CA LYS A 102 26.03 13.02 13.45
C LYS A 102 25.64 13.49 12.04
N ASP A 103 26.47 14.36 11.46
CA ASP A 103 26.26 14.93 10.12
C ASP A 103 26.82 14.06 8.98
N THR A 104 27.32 12.86 9.29
CA THR A 104 27.89 11.96 8.28
C THR A 104 26.80 11.39 7.38
N PRO A 105 26.88 11.54 6.04
CA PRO A 105 25.89 10.98 5.13
C PRO A 105 26.01 9.46 5.05
N TYR A 106 24.88 8.79 5.19
CA TYR A 106 24.74 7.35 4.98
C TYR A 106 24.38 7.06 3.53
N HIS A 107 24.77 5.88 3.06
CA HIS A 107 24.48 5.42 1.70
C HIS A 107 24.11 3.93 1.73
N CYS A 108 23.09 3.55 0.96
CA CYS A 108 22.72 2.14 0.76
C CYS A 108 23.63 1.46 -0.27
N LEU A 109 24.21 2.22 -1.21
CA LEU A 109 25.02 1.69 -2.31
C LEU A 109 26.51 1.97 -2.14
N ARG A 110 27.34 1.02 -2.59
CA ARG A 110 28.79 1.20 -2.75
C ARG A 110 29.07 2.36 -3.70
N ARG A 111 30.18 3.08 -3.49
CA ARG A 111 30.53 4.35 -4.19
C ARG A 111 30.33 4.31 -5.72
N LYS A 112 30.71 3.21 -6.37
CA LYS A 112 30.60 3.03 -7.83
C LYS A 112 29.17 2.84 -8.36
N ASN A 113 28.23 2.41 -7.52
CA ASN A 113 26.86 2.09 -7.90
C ASN A 113 25.86 3.19 -7.50
N ARG A 114 26.30 4.23 -6.80
CA ARG A 114 25.42 5.29 -6.31
C ARG A 114 24.76 6.04 -7.47
N ILE A 115 23.48 6.35 -7.30
CA ILE A 115 22.68 6.99 -8.34
C ILE A 115 23.01 8.48 -8.40
N ARG A 116 23.36 8.96 -9.59
CA ARG A 116 23.53 10.40 -9.85
C ARG A 116 22.20 11.02 -10.24
N THR A 117 21.93 12.22 -9.73
CA THR A 117 20.70 12.93 -10.05
C THR A 117 20.63 13.26 -11.54
N GLY A 118 19.44 13.09 -12.14
CA GLY A 118 19.23 13.28 -13.58
C GLY A 118 19.75 12.16 -14.48
N THR A 119 20.16 11.01 -13.94
CA THR A 119 20.65 9.88 -14.75
C THR A 119 19.60 8.78 -14.88
N ALA A 120 19.88 7.80 -15.77
CA ALA A 120 19.05 6.61 -15.97
C ALA A 120 18.80 5.82 -14.67
N GLY A 121 19.69 5.91 -13.68
CA GLY A 121 19.49 5.27 -12.38
C GLY A 121 18.25 5.77 -11.62
N GLU A 122 17.89 7.05 -11.75
CA GLU A 122 16.67 7.58 -11.11
C GLU A 122 15.41 6.96 -11.75
N TRP A 123 15.42 6.85 -13.07
CA TRP A 123 14.33 6.23 -13.83
C TRP A 123 14.23 4.74 -13.55
N ALA A 124 15.35 4.03 -13.42
CA ALA A 124 15.35 2.62 -13.04
C ALA A 124 14.71 2.39 -11.66
N LEU A 125 15.02 3.24 -10.68
CA LEU A 125 14.43 3.15 -9.34
C LEU A 125 12.93 3.44 -9.35
N LEU A 126 12.51 4.43 -10.16
CA LEU A 126 11.09 4.76 -10.35
C LEU A 126 10.33 3.61 -11.03
N SER A 127 10.89 3.05 -12.11
CA SER A 127 10.31 1.91 -12.82
C SER A 127 10.19 0.70 -11.91
N PHE A 128 11.18 0.45 -11.06
CA PHE A 128 11.11 -0.61 -10.04
C PHE A 128 9.94 -0.40 -9.06
N LEU A 129 9.75 0.83 -8.55
CA LEU A 129 8.60 1.18 -7.70
C LEU A 129 7.25 0.96 -8.42
N ILE A 130 7.15 1.28 -9.70
CA ILE A 130 5.95 1.03 -10.50
C ILE A 130 5.67 -0.48 -10.62
N VAL A 131 6.69 -1.28 -10.91
CA VAL A 131 6.56 -2.75 -10.97
C VAL A 131 6.12 -3.31 -9.61
N MET A 132 6.63 -2.76 -8.50
CA MET A 132 6.18 -3.13 -7.16
C MET A 132 4.72 -2.76 -6.93
N VAL A 133 4.29 -1.54 -7.27
CA VAL A 133 2.86 -1.16 -7.21
C VAL A 133 2.00 -2.17 -7.96
N LEU A 134 2.38 -2.54 -9.19
CA LEU A 134 1.64 -3.52 -9.98
C LEU A 134 1.59 -4.88 -9.31
N ALA A 135 2.74 -5.40 -8.88
CA ALA A 135 2.84 -6.70 -8.24
C ALA A 135 1.99 -6.78 -6.96
N PHE A 136 2.08 -5.78 -6.08
CA PHE A 136 1.29 -5.72 -4.85
C PHE A 136 -0.20 -5.51 -5.11
N SER A 137 -0.56 -4.72 -6.13
CA SER A 137 -1.97 -4.55 -6.52
C SER A 137 -2.57 -5.86 -7.06
N LEU A 138 -1.82 -6.60 -7.89
CA LEU A 138 -2.25 -7.91 -8.40
C LEU A 138 -2.38 -8.94 -7.27
N LEU A 139 -1.42 -8.97 -6.34
CA LEU A 139 -1.48 -9.83 -5.16
C LEU A 139 -2.69 -9.49 -4.29
N SER A 140 -2.93 -8.20 -4.02
CA SER A 140 -4.07 -7.73 -3.24
C SER A 140 -5.42 -8.03 -3.90
N ALA A 141 -5.48 -8.05 -5.25
CA ALA A 141 -6.67 -8.39 -6.00
C ALA A 141 -6.93 -9.90 -6.10
N GLY A 142 -6.07 -10.76 -5.54
CA GLY A 142 -6.18 -12.21 -5.63
C GLY A 142 -5.90 -12.76 -7.03
N ALA A 143 -5.22 -12.00 -7.91
CA ALA A 143 -4.94 -12.42 -9.28
C ALA A 143 -4.08 -13.70 -9.36
N LEU A 144 -3.27 -13.96 -8.33
CA LEU A 144 -2.47 -15.19 -8.19
C LEU A 144 -3.30 -16.39 -7.73
N ASP A 145 -4.41 -16.18 -7.00
CA ASP A 145 -5.34 -17.25 -6.64
C ASP A 145 -6.18 -17.69 -7.84
N GLY A 146 -6.56 -16.74 -8.73
CA GLY A 146 -7.34 -17.06 -9.93
C GLY A 146 -6.60 -17.90 -10.97
N THR A 147 -5.26 -17.85 -11.01
CA THR A 147 -4.42 -18.64 -11.93
C THR A 147 -4.07 -20.02 -11.39
N LEU A 148 -4.02 -20.21 -10.07
CA LEU A 148 -3.88 -21.53 -9.44
C LEU A 148 -5.22 -22.26 -9.25
N ARG A 149 -6.33 -21.52 -9.39
CA ARG A 149 -7.70 -22.03 -9.31
C ARG A 149 -8.36 -22.04 -10.69
N GLU A 150 -7.62 -22.48 -11.72
CA GLU A 150 -8.25 -23.26 -12.79
C GLU A 150 -8.73 -24.59 -12.19
N VAL A 151 -9.78 -24.51 -11.37
CA VAL A 151 -10.69 -25.64 -11.23
C VAL A 151 -11.23 -25.82 -12.62
N ARG A 152 -10.72 -26.86 -13.29
CA ARG A 152 -11.31 -27.46 -14.47
C ARG A 152 -12.79 -27.67 -14.17
N VAL A 153 -13.63 -26.71 -14.57
CA VAL A 153 -15.05 -26.96 -14.77
C VAL A 153 -15.06 -27.80 -16.02
N GLU A 154 -14.88 -29.11 -15.84
CA GLU A 154 -15.34 -30.07 -16.81
C GLU A 154 -16.79 -29.71 -17.04
N LYS A 155 -17.09 -29.35 -18.29
CA LYS A 155 -18.43 -28.97 -18.72
C LYS A 155 -19.27 -30.24 -18.74
N GLU A 156 -19.50 -30.85 -17.58
CA GLU A 156 -20.64 -31.73 -17.42
C GLU A 156 -21.87 -30.87 -17.66
N ASN A 157 -22.79 -31.37 -18.48
CA ASN A 157 -24.10 -30.77 -18.69
C ASN A 157 -24.74 -30.56 -17.30
N LEU A 158 -24.59 -29.36 -16.75
CA LEU A 158 -25.18 -28.96 -15.48
C LEU A 158 -26.67 -28.71 -15.71
N THR A 159 -27.44 -29.79 -15.84
CA THR A 159 -28.90 -29.76 -15.70
C THR A 159 -29.32 -29.67 -14.24
N ASP A 160 -28.43 -30.01 -13.29
CA ASP A 160 -28.73 -30.02 -11.86
C ASP A 160 -27.77 -29.12 -11.06
N VAL A 161 -28.30 -28.07 -10.44
CA VAL A 161 -27.59 -27.28 -9.43
C VAL A 161 -27.98 -27.82 -8.05
N LYS A 162 -27.07 -28.51 -7.37
CA LYS A 162 -27.28 -28.96 -5.97
C LYS A 162 -26.78 -27.90 -4.99
N ILE A 163 -27.70 -27.30 -4.23
CA ILE A 163 -27.39 -26.37 -3.14
C ILE A 163 -27.52 -27.12 -1.80
N ASN A 164 -26.41 -27.34 -1.10
CA ASN A 164 -26.40 -27.91 0.24
C ASN A 164 -26.50 -26.78 1.28
N LEU A 165 -27.64 -26.67 1.96
CA LEU A 165 -27.87 -25.69 3.03
C LEU A 165 -27.72 -26.40 4.38
N MET A 166 -26.69 -26.02 5.14
CA MET A 166 -26.52 -26.47 6.52
C MET A 166 -27.04 -25.37 7.44
N LEU A 167 -28.08 -25.68 8.21
CA LEU A 167 -28.78 -24.72 9.08
C LEU A 167 -28.56 -25.13 10.54
N GLU A 168 -28.01 -24.22 11.33
CA GLU A 168 -27.87 -24.38 12.78
C GLU A 168 -28.94 -23.52 13.47
N ALA A 169 -30.04 -24.15 13.90
CA ALA A 169 -31.16 -23.48 14.54
C ALA A 169 -31.18 -23.76 16.06
N ARG A 170 -31.47 -22.72 16.86
CA ARG A 170 -31.59 -22.85 18.34
C ARG A 170 -32.89 -23.51 18.81
N ARG A 171 -33.83 -23.76 17.90
CA ARG A 171 -35.17 -24.32 18.13
C ARG A 171 -35.60 -25.11 16.89
N ASP A 172 -36.61 -25.95 17.03
CA ASP A 172 -37.17 -26.73 15.93
C ASP A 172 -37.67 -25.81 14.80
N VAL A 173 -37.28 -26.15 13.57
CA VAL A 173 -37.61 -25.42 12.36
C VAL A 173 -38.34 -26.32 11.38
N ASN A 174 -39.34 -25.78 10.70
CA ASN A 174 -40.00 -26.40 9.58
C ASN A 174 -39.33 -25.96 8.29
N ILE A 175 -38.95 -26.93 7.46
CA ILE A 175 -38.40 -26.68 6.13
C ILE A 175 -39.46 -27.10 5.12
N THR A 176 -39.96 -26.15 4.34
CA THR A 176 -40.92 -26.39 3.26
C THR A 176 -40.27 -26.06 1.93
N VAL A 177 -40.31 -27.02 1.01
CA VAL A 177 -39.80 -26.84 -0.36
C VAL A 177 -40.99 -26.70 -1.30
N ILE A 178 -41.09 -25.56 -1.97
CA ILE A 178 -42.13 -25.26 -2.95
C ILE A 178 -41.45 -25.25 -4.33
N ARG A 179 -42.00 -26.01 -5.28
CA ARG A 179 -41.52 -26.04 -6.67
C ARG A 179 -42.62 -25.52 -7.60
N GLU A 180 -42.39 -24.37 -8.22
CA GLU A 180 -43.33 -23.72 -9.14
C GLU A 180 -42.59 -23.22 -10.38
N ASN A 181 -43.11 -23.52 -11.58
CA ASN A 181 -42.61 -23.00 -12.87
C ASN A 181 -41.07 -23.06 -13.03
N CYS A 182 -40.48 -24.23 -12.79
CA CYS A 182 -39.03 -24.44 -12.83
C CYS A 182 -38.21 -23.61 -11.83
N SER A 183 -38.87 -23.01 -10.83
CA SER A 183 -38.24 -22.40 -9.67
C SER A 183 -38.46 -23.26 -8.42
N GLU A 184 -37.43 -23.33 -7.58
CA GLU A 184 -37.52 -23.93 -6.25
C GLU A 184 -37.36 -22.85 -5.21
N ARG A 185 -38.29 -22.81 -4.25
CA ARG A 185 -38.26 -21.93 -3.09
C ARG A 185 -38.20 -22.79 -1.85
N ILE A 186 -37.16 -22.58 -1.04
CA ILE A 186 -37.03 -23.20 0.27
C ILE A 186 -37.46 -22.16 1.30
N ILE A 187 -38.48 -22.49 2.09
CA ILE A 187 -38.96 -21.69 3.22
C ILE A 187 -38.52 -22.40 4.50
N VAL A 188 -37.82 -21.66 5.36
CA VAL A 188 -37.43 -22.13 6.69
C VAL A 188 -38.17 -21.24 7.68
N ASP A 189 -39.06 -21.85 8.46
CA ASP A 189 -39.84 -21.16 9.49
C ASP A 189 -39.69 -21.87 10.84
N TYR A 190 -40.02 -21.19 11.93
CA TYR A 190 -40.05 -21.82 13.24
C TYR A 190 -41.30 -22.68 13.39
N ALA A 191 -41.17 -23.82 14.08
CA ALA A 191 -42.35 -24.59 14.43
C ALA A 191 -43.19 -23.77 15.43
N ASP A 192 -44.39 -23.35 15.03
CA ASP A 192 -45.38 -22.78 15.92
C ASP A 192 -45.72 -23.81 17.01
N ARG A 193 -45.64 -23.39 18.27
CA ARG A 193 -45.93 -24.22 19.44
C ARG A 193 -47.42 -24.41 19.64
#